data_AF-A0A956TSN1-F1
#
_entry.id   AF-A0A956TSN1-F1
#
_cell.length_a   1.000
_cell.length_b   1.000
_cell.length_c   1.000
_cell.angle_alpha   90.00
_cell.angle_beta   90.00
_cell.angle_gamma   90.00
#
_symmetry.space_group_name_H-M   'P 1'
#
loop_
_entity.id
_entity.type
_entity.pdbx_description
1 polymer ?
#
loop_
_entity_poly.entity_id
_entity_poly.type
_entity_poly.pdbx_seq_one_letter_code
_entity_poly.pdbx_strand_id
1 'polypeptide(L)'
;IHENSSWSCVHGVERWRSDCGCQTGDGNGKWQLRWRQPLREALDDLHAQLVTIFECEGAKLFTDPWQARNAYVGVVTGAREASSFLDEQMLAGTRSQGADTRAFELLEMDHMAMLMYTSCAWFFDDIGRIEPIQALCYATRAIELAEKVTGKASDFEDRLVKTLEKAPSNMAEFGNGADVYSKRVRRVALKHRVDRVFKGPLDTVEAVEELLPILESAEKHSVDINRWKLQHRLVSAWQTCLSRGVSNPELRAAFELAAEKLHLYKQVIG
;
A
#
# COMPACT_ATOMS: atom_id res chain seq x y z
N ILE A 1 -2.71 27.92 -26.46
CA ILE A 1 -2.80 26.69 -25.64
C ILE A 1 -4.27 26.29 -25.63
N HIS A 2 -4.59 25.04 -25.94
CA HIS A 2 -5.96 24.51 -25.83
C HIS A 2 -6.10 23.76 -24.49
N GLU A 3 -7.22 23.95 -23.80
CA GLU A 3 -7.51 23.22 -22.56
C GLU A 3 -7.56 21.71 -22.82
N ASN A 4 -7.07 20.92 -21.87
CA ASN A 4 -7.00 19.45 -21.96
C ASN A 4 -6.25 18.92 -23.20
N SER A 5 -5.33 19.71 -23.77
CA SER A 5 -4.41 19.24 -24.80
C SER A 5 -3.21 18.48 -24.22
N SER A 6 -2.56 17.66 -25.02
CA SER A 6 -1.28 17.03 -24.66
C SER A 6 -0.36 16.93 -25.85
N TRP A 7 0.95 16.84 -25.58
CA TRP A 7 1.98 16.68 -26.61
C TRP A 7 2.05 15.26 -27.20
N SER A 8 1.47 14.27 -26.53
CA SER A 8 1.64 12.84 -26.84
C SER A 8 0.33 12.11 -27.14
N CYS A 9 -0.79 12.82 -27.21
CA CYS A 9 -2.08 12.31 -27.64
C CYS A 9 -2.83 13.39 -28.41
N VAL A 10 -3.14 13.11 -29.68
CA VAL A 10 -3.89 14.03 -30.56
C VAL A 10 -5.32 14.28 -30.06
N HIS A 11 -5.83 13.41 -29.19
CA HIS A 11 -7.13 13.53 -28.52
C HIS A 11 -7.03 14.27 -27.18
N GLY A 12 -5.93 14.99 -26.91
CA GLY A 12 -5.77 15.72 -25.67
C GLY A 12 -5.36 14.83 -24.51
N VAL A 13 -6.11 14.83 -23.39
CA VAL A 13 -5.82 14.02 -22.20
C VAL A 13 -6.50 12.64 -22.20
N GLU A 14 -7.17 12.27 -23.30
CA GLU A 14 -7.92 11.02 -23.39
C GLU A 14 -7.05 9.77 -23.20
N ARG A 15 -5.75 9.83 -23.53
CA ARG A 15 -4.79 8.75 -23.24
C ARG A 15 -4.85 8.29 -21.77
N TRP A 16 -5.14 9.18 -20.83
CA TRP A 16 -5.13 8.89 -19.39
C TRP A 16 -6.51 8.60 -18.78
N ARG A 17 -7.55 8.45 -19.62
CA ARG A 17 -8.91 8.15 -19.12
C ARG A 17 -9.81 7.34 -20.04
N SER A 18 -9.52 7.20 -21.32
CA SER A 18 -10.41 6.55 -22.28
C SER A 18 -9.68 5.77 -23.38
N ASP A 19 -10.44 4.99 -24.14
CA ASP A 19 -9.93 4.28 -25.31
C ASP A 19 -9.77 5.21 -26.52
N CYS A 20 -8.77 6.09 -26.45
CA CYS A 20 -8.47 7.04 -27.51
C CYS A 20 -7.76 6.42 -28.73
N GLY A 21 -7.60 5.09 -28.75
CA GLY A 21 -6.87 4.34 -29.79
C GLY A 21 -5.37 4.59 -29.85
N CYS A 22 -4.81 5.50 -29.04
CA CYS A 22 -3.38 5.82 -29.08
C CYS A 22 -2.55 4.72 -28.40
N GLN A 23 -2.09 3.78 -29.22
CA GLN A 23 -1.23 2.67 -28.83
C GLN A 23 0.26 3.01 -28.99
N THR A 24 1.13 2.31 -28.24
CA THR A 24 2.60 2.35 -28.37
C THR A 24 3.14 1.24 -29.28
N GLY A 25 2.31 0.25 -29.63
CA GLY A 25 2.61 -0.77 -30.64
C GLY A 25 2.88 -2.16 -30.08
N ASP A 26 2.77 -2.37 -28.76
CA ASP A 26 3.02 -3.66 -28.10
C ASP A 26 2.08 -4.75 -28.66
N GLY A 27 0.87 -4.35 -29.08
CA GLY A 27 -0.14 -5.21 -29.68
C GLY A 27 -0.13 -5.32 -31.20
N ASN A 28 0.91 -4.82 -31.89
CA ASN A 28 0.93 -4.68 -33.36
C ASN A 28 -0.31 -3.94 -33.90
N GLY A 29 -0.81 -2.94 -33.16
CA GLY A 29 -2.00 -2.16 -33.49
C GLY A 29 -3.35 -2.84 -33.22
N LYS A 30 -3.35 -4.09 -32.73
CA LYS A 30 -4.58 -4.88 -32.54
C LYS A 30 -5.17 -4.79 -31.14
N TRP A 31 -4.45 -4.21 -30.19
CA TRP A 31 -4.88 -4.15 -28.80
C TRP A 31 -5.86 -3.00 -28.57
N GLN A 32 -6.83 -3.21 -27.69
CA GLN A 32 -7.80 -2.21 -27.29
C GLN A 32 -7.36 -1.53 -26.00
N LEU A 33 -7.85 -0.31 -25.73
CA LEU A 33 -7.43 0.48 -24.56
C LEU A 33 -8.61 0.78 -23.61
N ARG A 34 -9.71 0.01 -23.70
CA ARG A 34 -10.91 0.21 -22.87
C ARG A 34 -10.66 0.01 -21.39
N TRP A 35 -9.58 -0.67 -21.01
CA TRP A 35 -9.17 -0.83 -19.60
C TRP A 35 -8.86 0.50 -18.91
N ARG A 36 -8.49 1.54 -19.66
CA ARG A 36 -8.10 2.85 -19.12
C ARG A 36 -9.20 3.52 -18.31
N GLN A 37 -10.43 3.45 -18.81
CA GLN A 37 -11.59 4.07 -18.17
C GLN A 37 -11.92 3.38 -16.83
N PRO A 38 -12.14 2.05 -16.76
CA PRO A 38 -12.40 1.39 -15.48
C PRO A 38 -11.25 1.50 -14.48
N LEU A 39 -9.99 1.52 -14.93
CA LEU A 39 -8.87 1.81 -14.01
C LEU A 39 -9.01 3.20 -13.40
N ARG A 40 -9.31 4.21 -14.23
CA ARG A 40 -9.49 5.59 -13.77
C ARG A 40 -10.68 5.70 -12.81
N GLU A 41 -11.82 5.12 -13.16
CA GLU A 41 -13.02 5.07 -12.30
C GLU A 41 -12.74 4.41 -10.95
N ALA A 42 -12.01 3.29 -10.95
CA ALA A 42 -11.66 2.58 -9.72
C ALA A 42 -10.77 3.41 -8.79
N LEU A 43 -9.80 4.12 -9.35
CA LEU A 43 -8.88 4.98 -8.57
C LEU A 43 -9.56 6.28 -8.12
N ASP A 44 -10.43 6.88 -8.94
CA ASP A 44 -11.21 8.08 -8.60
C ASP A 44 -12.17 7.77 -7.43
N ASP A 45 -12.86 6.63 -7.46
CA ASP A 45 -13.74 6.16 -6.37
C ASP A 45 -12.96 5.96 -5.07
N LEU A 46 -11.82 5.24 -5.14
CA LEU A 46 -10.95 5.04 -3.98
C LEU A 46 -10.46 6.38 -3.42
N HIS A 47 -9.99 7.29 -4.28
CA HIS A 47 -9.48 8.59 -3.86
C HIS A 47 -10.55 9.41 -3.13
N ALA A 48 -11.79 9.44 -3.62
CA ALA A 48 -12.87 10.16 -2.95
C ALA A 48 -13.11 9.66 -1.50
N GLN A 49 -13.00 8.35 -1.28
CA GLN A 49 -13.12 7.74 0.05
C GLN A 49 -11.92 8.10 0.94
N LEU A 50 -10.71 8.05 0.40
CA LEU A 50 -9.48 8.39 1.12
C LEU A 50 -9.44 9.88 1.50
N VAL A 51 -9.92 10.78 0.64
CA VAL A 51 -10.06 12.21 0.97
C VAL A 51 -10.97 12.41 2.18
N THR A 52 -12.11 11.71 2.22
CA THR A 52 -13.03 11.79 3.37
C THR A 52 -12.35 11.36 4.67
N ILE A 53 -11.59 10.25 4.63
CA ILE A 53 -10.79 9.80 5.78
C ILE A 53 -9.73 10.83 6.15
N PHE A 54 -9.01 11.37 5.17
CA PHE A 54 -7.94 12.35 5.39
C PHE A 54 -8.47 13.60 6.10
N GLU A 55 -9.61 14.13 5.66
CA GLU A 55 -10.24 15.27 6.30
C GLU A 55 -10.70 14.94 7.73
N CYS A 56 -11.40 13.81 7.92
CA CYS A 56 -11.97 13.44 9.21
C CYS A 56 -10.91 13.10 10.26
N GLU A 57 -9.91 12.30 9.90
CA GLU A 57 -8.85 11.90 10.82
C GLU A 57 -7.77 12.98 10.94
N GLY A 58 -7.51 13.73 9.88
CA GLY A 58 -6.55 14.82 9.87
C GLY A 58 -6.98 15.97 10.78
N ALA A 59 -8.28 16.31 10.81
CA ALA A 59 -8.82 17.35 11.69
C ALA A 59 -8.63 17.05 13.19
N LYS A 60 -8.35 15.78 13.55
CA LYS A 60 -8.06 15.36 14.93
C LYS A 60 -6.57 15.46 15.29
N LEU A 61 -5.70 15.64 14.28
CA LEU A 61 -4.25 15.55 14.43
C LEU A 61 -3.54 16.84 14.06
N PHE A 62 -4.02 17.55 13.03
CA PHE A 62 -3.35 18.71 12.43
C PHE A 62 -4.14 19.99 12.63
N THR A 63 -3.42 21.11 12.73
CA THR A 63 -4.02 22.45 12.75
C THR A 63 -4.75 22.74 11.44
N ASP A 64 -4.15 22.37 10.32
CA ASP A 64 -4.75 22.36 8.98
C ASP A 64 -4.26 21.10 8.24
N PRO A 65 -5.13 20.09 8.01
CA PRO A 65 -4.74 18.84 7.38
C PRO A 65 -4.19 19.02 5.96
N TRP A 66 -4.78 19.92 5.17
CA TRP A 66 -4.40 20.13 3.78
C TRP A 66 -3.09 20.91 3.67
N GLN A 67 -2.85 21.85 4.58
CA GLN A 67 -1.55 22.51 4.69
C GLN A 67 -0.47 21.50 5.10
N ALA A 68 -0.72 20.69 6.14
CA ALA A 68 0.21 19.67 6.60
C ALA A 68 0.58 18.67 5.48
N ARG A 69 -0.41 18.25 4.69
CA ARG A 69 -0.23 17.42 3.49
C ARG A 69 0.71 18.03 2.48
N ASN A 70 0.55 19.32 2.18
CA ASN A 70 1.44 20.01 1.23
C ASN A 70 2.85 20.19 1.81
N ALA A 71 2.98 20.49 3.10
CA ALA A 71 4.27 20.65 3.76
C ALA A 71 5.03 19.31 3.92
N TYR A 72 4.33 18.17 3.92
CA TYR A 72 4.92 16.84 4.09
C TYR A 72 5.96 16.48 3.02
N VAL A 73 5.93 17.14 1.85
CA VAL A 73 6.99 17.01 0.84
C VAL A 73 8.39 17.29 1.39
N GLY A 74 8.51 18.19 2.38
CA GLY A 74 9.77 18.47 3.06
C GLY A 74 10.32 17.25 3.81
N VAL A 75 9.45 16.47 4.45
CA VAL A 75 9.83 15.23 5.14
C VAL A 75 10.19 14.15 4.11
N VAL A 76 9.35 13.96 3.09
CA VAL A 76 9.57 12.96 2.03
C VAL A 76 10.90 13.17 1.29
N THR A 77 11.27 14.43 1.04
CA THR A 77 12.53 14.79 0.36
C THR A 77 13.74 14.85 1.30
N GLY A 78 13.54 14.71 2.62
CA GLY A 78 14.58 14.87 3.64
C GLY A 78 15.03 16.32 3.87
N ALA A 79 14.34 17.29 3.27
CA ALA A 79 14.60 18.72 3.47
C ALA A 79 14.13 19.23 4.85
N ARG A 80 13.27 18.47 5.53
CA ARG A 80 12.73 18.77 6.86
C ARG A 80 12.79 17.54 7.75
N GLU A 81 13.17 17.75 9.00
CA GLU A 81 13.18 16.70 10.02
C GLU A 81 11.75 16.37 10.48
N ALA A 82 11.49 15.09 10.77
CA ALA A 82 10.16 14.57 11.07
C ALA A 82 9.55 15.18 12.34
N SER A 83 10.32 15.28 13.43
CA SER A 83 9.84 15.85 14.68
C SER A 83 9.50 17.34 14.55
N SER A 84 10.39 18.13 13.93
CA SER A 84 10.15 19.55 13.67
C SER A 84 8.91 19.77 12.80
N PHE A 85 8.70 18.94 11.77
CA PHE A 85 7.49 18.99 10.96
C PHE A 85 6.24 18.78 11.82
N LEU A 86 6.21 17.76 12.68
CA LEU A 86 5.06 17.50 13.52
C LEU A 86 4.83 18.59 14.58
N ASP A 87 5.89 19.21 15.11
CA ASP A 87 5.77 20.32 16.06
C ASP A 87 5.07 21.53 15.44
N GLU A 88 5.30 21.79 14.15
CA GLU A 88 4.66 22.89 13.42
C GLU A 88 3.23 22.57 12.97
N GLN A 89 2.97 21.31 12.59
CA GLN A 89 1.75 20.96 11.85
C GLN A 89 0.65 20.37 12.74
N MET A 90 1.03 19.70 13.82
CA MET A 90 0.05 19.05 14.71
C MET A 90 -0.66 20.05 15.62
N LEU A 91 -1.84 19.65 16.11
CA LEU A 91 -2.55 20.40 17.14
C LEU A 91 -1.70 20.50 18.42
N ALA A 92 -1.73 21.68 19.06
CA ALA A 92 -0.95 21.89 20.27
C ALA A 92 -1.34 20.91 21.38
N GLY A 93 -0.35 20.25 21.99
CA GLY A 93 -0.55 19.32 23.09
C GLY A 93 -1.04 17.91 22.71
N THR A 94 -1.15 17.58 21.42
CA THR A 94 -1.59 16.24 20.97
C THR A 94 -0.44 15.29 20.63
N ARG A 95 0.82 15.77 20.65
CA ARG A 95 2.02 14.96 20.38
C ARG A 95 2.12 13.80 21.35
N SER A 96 2.34 12.60 20.81
CA SER A 96 2.64 11.37 21.55
C SER A 96 3.15 10.35 20.54
N GLN A 97 3.89 9.33 20.97
CA GLN A 97 4.42 8.33 20.02
C GLN A 97 3.32 7.70 19.14
N GLY A 98 2.14 7.43 19.72
CA GLY A 98 1.00 6.91 18.98
C GLY A 98 0.36 7.93 18.02
N ALA A 99 0.19 9.18 18.46
CA ALA A 99 -0.37 10.24 17.62
C ALA A 99 0.58 10.62 16.47
N ASP A 100 1.88 10.68 16.73
CA ASP A 100 2.93 10.97 15.75
C ASP A 100 2.98 9.90 14.66
N THR A 101 2.94 8.61 15.07
CA THR A 101 2.86 7.48 14.14
C THR A 101 1.60 7.59 13.27
N ARG A 102 0.45 7.84 13.89
CA ARG A 102 -0.83 7.96 13.19
C ARG A 102 -0.87 9.15 12.23
N ALA A 103 -0.24 10.27 12.59
CA ALA A 103 -0.10 11.44 11.74
C ALA A 103 0.70 11.12 10.47
N PHE A 104 1.85 10.43 10.61
CA PHE A 104 2.63 10.02 9.45
C PHE A 104 1.94 8.93 8.61
N GLU A 105 1.24 7.99 9.23
CA GLU A 105 0.43 7.00 8.49
C GLU A 105 -0.66 7.68 7.66
N LEU A 106 -1.30 8.71 8.19
CA LEU A 106 -2.33 9.47 7.48
C LEU A 106 -1.76 10.30 6.32
N LEU A 107 -0.60 10.94 6.52
CA LEU A 107 0.08 11.69 5.47
C LEU A 107 0.61 10.76 4.37
N GLU A 108 1.15 9.60 4.75
CA GLU A 108 1.61 8.60 3.80
C GLU A 108 0.44 7.97 3.03
N MET A 109 -0.74 7.83 3.65
CA MET A 109 -1.96 7.38 2.97
C MET A 109 -2.30 8.30 1.79
N ASP A 110 -2.34 9.61 2.03
CA ASP A 110 -2.63 10.60 0.98
C ASP A 110 -1.49 10.67 -0.06
N HIS A 111 -0.24 10.49 0.38
CA HIS A 111 0.90 10.37 -0.53
C HIS A 111 0.75 9.20 -1.51
N MET A 112 0.36 8.02 -1.01
CA MET A 112 0.06 6.86 -1.87
C MET A 112 -1.14 7.12 -2.80
N ALA A 113 -2.15 7.83 -2.30
CA ALA A 113 -3.32 8.25 -3.09
C ALA A 113 -2.94 9.20 -4.23
N MET A 114 -1.89 10.00 -4.09
CA MET A 114 -1.30 10.77 -5.19
C MET A 114 -0.51 9.89 -6.17
N LEU A 115 0.34 8.99 -5.65
CA LEU A 115 1.24 8.17 -6.47
C LEU A 115 0.51 7.18 -7.38
N MET A 116 -0.69 6.73 -7.00
CA MET A 116 -1.50 5.88 -7.88
C MET A 116 -1.95 6.58 -9.18
N TYR A 117 -1.83 7.91 -9.28
CA TYR A 117 -2.09 8.68 -10.50
C TYR A 117 -0.86 8.97 -11.35
N THR A 118 0.23 8.23 -11.17
CA THR A 118 1.41 8.34 -12.03
C THR A 118 1.02 8.11 -13.50
N SER A 119 1.31 9.09 -14.35
CA SER A 119 0.79 9.13 -15.74
C SER A 119 1.23 7.95 -16.61
N CYS A 120 2.35 7.29 -16.28
CA CYS A 120 2.84 6.10 -16.96
C CYS A 120 1.87 4.92 -16.85
N ALA A 121 1.03 4.87 -15.81
CA ALA A 121 0.06 3.80 -15.59
C ALA A 121 -1.00 3.69 -16.68
N TRP A 122 -1.21 4.75 -17.50
CA TRP A 122 -2.12 4.72 -18.66
C TRP A 122 -1.42 4.82 -20.01
N PHE A 123 -0.09 4.97 -20.02
CA PHE A 123 0.60 5.39 -21.24
C PHE A 123 0.66 4.29 -22.31
N PHE A 124 0.94 3.06 -21.88
CA PHE A 124 1.12 1.88 -22.73
C PHE A 124 -0.20 1.15 -23.01
N ASP A 125 -0.08 -0.01 -23.63
CA ASP A 125 -1.20 -0.64 -24.32
C ASP A 125 -2.04 -1.57 -23.43
N ASP A 126 -1.58 -1.93 -22.23
CA ASP A 126 -2.25 -2.93 -21.41
C ASP A 126 -2.16 -2.72 -19.89
N ILE A 127 -3.24 -3.08 -19.18
CA ILE A 127 -3.35 -3.02 -17.71
C ILE A 127 -2.47 -4.05 -17.00
N GLY A 128 -2.08 -5.14 -17.67
CA GLY A 128 -1.18 -6.17 -17.13
C GLY A 128 0.30 -5.75 -17.09
N ARG A 129 0.64 -4.56 -17.60
CA ARG A 129 2.02 -4.06 -17.58
C ARG A 129 2.45 -3.57 -16.20
N ILE A 130 3.77 -3.39 -16.05
CA ILE A 130 4.40 -3.00 -14.78
C ILE A 130 3.91 -1.64 -14.27
N GLU A 131 3.54 -0.71 -15.16
CA GLU A 131 3.16 0.65 -14.82
C GLU A 131 1.77 0.70 -14.13
N PRO A 132 0.68 0.14 -14.72
CA PRO A 132 -0.60 0.01 -14.01
C PRO A 132 -0.49 -0.86 -12.75
N ILE A 133 0.31 -1.93 -12.77
CA ILE A 133 0.55 -2.76 -11.56
C ILE A 133 1.14 -1.91 -10.43
N GLN A 134 2.10 -1.03 -10.72
CA GLN A 134 2.69 -0.15 -9.71
C GLN A 134 1.67 0.86 -9.16
N ALA A 135 0.82 1.45 -10.01
CA ALA A 135 -0.27 2.31 -9.56
C ALA A 135 -1.24 1.57 -8.62
N LEU A 136 -1.61 0.33 -8.96
CA LEU A 136 -2.44 -0.50 -8.09
C LEU A 136 -1.75 -0.89 -6.79
N CYS A 137 -0.42 -1.10 -6.78
CA CYS A 137 0.34 -1.30 -5.54
C CYS A 137 0.27 -0.07 -4.61
N TYR A 138 0.30 1.15 -5.16
CA TYR A 138 0.09 2.37 -4.38
C TYR A 138 -1.34 2.43 -3.83
N ALA A 139 -2.34 2.12 -4.64
CA ALA A 139 -3.74 2.05 -4.20
C ALA A 139 -3.92 1.04 -3.04
N THR A 140 -3.36 -0.17 -3.15
CA THR A 140 -3.38 -1.16 -2.06
C THR A 140 -2.69 -0.63 -0.79
N ARG A 141 -1.56 0.06 -0.93
CA ARG A 141 -0.86 0.64 0.22
C ARG A 141 -1.67 1.76 0.89
N ALA A 142 -2.38 2.57 0.12
CA ALA A 142 -3.27 3.59 0.65
C ALA A 142 -4.43 2.95 1.44
N ILE A 143 -5.03 1.86 0.93
CA ILE A 143 -6.06 1.10 1.65
C ILE A 143 -5.52 0.56 2.98
N GLU A 144 -4.34 -0.08 2.99
CA GLU A 144 -3.72 -0.58 4.22
C GLU A 144 -3.55 0.52 5.27
N LEU A 145 -3.10 1.70 4.85
CA LEU A 145 -2.89 2.84 5.75
C LEU A 145 -4.23 3.41 6.24
N ALA A 146 -5.25 3.48 5.37
CA ALA A 146 -6.60 3.90 5.72
C ALA A 146 -7.19 3.02 6.84
N GLU A 147 -7.03 1.70 6.74
CA GLU A 147 -7.49 0.75 7.75
C GLU A 147 -6.73 0.91 9.07
N LYS A 148 -5.41 1.16 9.03
CA LYS A 148 -4.61 1.44 10.22
C LYS A 148 -5.07 2.72 10.94
N VAL A 149 -5.21 3.82 10.21
CA VAL A 149 -5.58 5.12 10.83
C VAL A 149 -7.01 5.14 11.34
N THR A 150 -7.94 4.43 10.68
CA THR A 150 -9.34 4.35 11.11
C THR A 150 -9.59 3.26 12.15
N GLY A 151 -8.70 2.28 12.26
CA GLY A 151 -8.87 1.09 13.11
C GLY A 151 -10.02 0.20 12.66
N LYS A 152 -10.46 0.30 11.40
CA LYS A 152 -11.63 -0.41 10.87
C LYS A 152 -11.27 -1.12 9.57
N ALA A 153 -11.74 -2.36 9.44
CA ALA A 153 -11.75 -3.04 8.16
C ALA A 153 -12.65 -2.27 7.18
N SER A 154 -12.21 -2.18 5.93
CA SER A 154 -12.92 -1.47 4.87
C SER A 154 -13.32 -2.42 3.74
N ASP A 155 -14.31 -2.03 2.95
CA ASP A 155 -14.65 -2.70 1.69
C ASP A 155 -13.97 -2.04 0.48
N PHE A 156 -12.92 -1.24 0.71
CA PHE A 156 -12.25 -0.44 -0.31
C PHE A 156 -11.58 -1.33 -1.36
N GLU A 157 -10.87 -2.37 -0.92
CA GLU A 157 -10.25 -3.34 -1.82
C GLU A 157 -11.31 -4.06 -2.66
N ASP A 158 -12.42 -4.47 -2.06
CA ASP A 158 -13.50 -5.17 -2.75
C ASP A 158 -14.16 -4.28 -3.82
N ARG A 159 -14.45 -3.01 -3.51
CA ARG A 159 -14.96 -2.03 -4.48
C ARG A 159 -13.97 -1.77 -5.62
N LEU A 160 -12.69 -1.60 -5.28
CA LEU A 160 -11.61 -1.41 -6.26
C LEU A 160 -11.56 -2.60 -7.23
N VAL A 161 -11.44 -3.83 -6.69
CA VAL A 161 -11.34 -5.06 -7.48
C VAL A 161 -12.60 -5.27 -8.34
N LYS A 162 -13.79 -5.04 -7.79
CA LYS A 162 -15.06 -5.14 -8.52
C LYS A 162 -15.12 -4.19 -9.71
N THR A 163 -14.57 -2.99 -9.59
CA THR A 163 -14.51 -2.04 -10.72
C THR A 163 -13.48 -2.50 -11.76
N LEU A 164 -12.33 -3.03 -11.31
CA LEU A 164 -11.28 -3.58 -12.18
C LEU A 164 -11.71 -4.81 -13.00
N GLU A 165 -12.76 -5.54 -12.59
CA GLU A 165 -13.35 -6.61 -13.41
C GLU A 165 -13.80 -6.11 -14.80
N LYS A 166 -14.16 -4.83 -14.90
CA LYS A 166 -14.59 -4.19 -16.14
C LYS A 166 -13.42 -3.74 -17.02
N ALA A 167 -12.17 -3.85 -16.55
CA ALA A 167 -10.97 -3.40 -17.27
C ALA A 167 -10.37 -4.56 -18.11
N PRO A 168 -10.72 -4.73 -19.40
CA PRO A 168 -10.25 -5.88 -20.18
C PRO A 168 -8.74 -5.81 -20.45
N SER A 169 -8.03 -6.89 -20.14
CA SER A 169 -6.63 -7.06 -20.53
C SER A 169 -6.54 -7.66 -21.94
N ASN A 170 -5.52 -7.25 -22.68
CA ASN A 170 -5.12 -7.79 -23.97
C ASN A 170 -4.13 -8.96 -23.82
N MET A 171 -3.48 -9.12 -22.66
CA MET A 171 -2.56 -10.22 -22.40
C MET A 171 -3.34 -11.50 -22.05
N ALA A 172 -3.11 -12.60 -22.77
CA ALA A 172 -3.85 -13.86 -22.58
C ALA A 172 -3.74 -14.46 -21.16
N GLU A 173 -2.69 -14.11 -20.39
CA GLU A 173 -2.54 -14.54 -19.00
C GLU A 173 -3.51 -13.84 -18.03
N PHE A 174 -4.10 -12.71 -18.43
CA PHE A 174 -5.05 -11.92 -17.64
C PHE A 174 -6.34 -11.66 -18.44
N GLY A 175 -7.50 -12.01 -17.91
CA GLY A 175 -8.78 -11.65 -18.55
C GLY A 175 -9.11 -10.17 -18.35
N ASN A 176 -8.93 -9.66 -17.13
CA ASN A 176 -9.24 -8.28 -16.76
C ASN A 176 -8.33 -7.74 -15.64
N GLY A 177 -8.58 -6.49 -15.21
CA GLY A 177 -7.84 -5.84 -14.13
C GLY A 177 -7.96 -6.55 -12.78
N ALA A 178 -9.07 -7.25 -12.49
CA ALA A 178 -9.20 -8.04 -11.27
C ALA A 178 -8.26 -9.26 -11.27
N ASP A 179 -8.08 -9.91 -12.44
CA ASP A 179 -7.08 -10.97 -12.60
C ASP A 179 -5.66 -10.44 -12.41
N VAL A 180 -5.34 -9.27 -12.98
CA VAL A 180 -4.05 -8.59 -12.79
C VAL A 180 -3.82 -8.31 -11.31
N TYR A 181 -4.83 -7.75 -10.63
CA TYR A 181 -4.74 -7.41 -9.21
C TYR A 181 -4.46 -8.66 -8.36
N SER A 182 -5.24 -9.72 -8.57
CA SER A 182 -5.11 -10.97 -7.81
C SER A 182 -3.77 -11.69 -8.07
N LYS A 183 -3.35 -11.78 -9.33
CA LYS A 183 -2.15 -12.54 -9.73
C LYS A 183 -0.85 -11.78 -9.53
N ARG A 184 -0.86 -10.44 -9.59
CA ARG A 184 0.35 -9.60 -9.56
C ARG A 184 0.38 -8.66 -8.37
N VAL A 185 -0.62 -7.78 -8.25
CA VAL A 185 -0.61 -6.70 -7.24
C VAL A 185 -0.60 -7.26 -5.82
N ARG A 186 -1.51 -8.18 -5.50
CA ARG A 186 -1.55 -8.84 -4.17
C ARG A 186 -0.23 -9.49 -3.80
N ARG A 187 0.43 -10.14 -4.76
CA ARG A 187 1.74 -10.77 -4.52
C ARG A 187 2.82 -9.76 -4.19
N VAL A 188 2.87 -8.64 -4.93
CA VAL A 188 3.84 -7.56 -4.70
C VAL A 188 3.57 -6.87 -3.37
N ALA A 189 2.32 -6.49 -3.10
CA ALA A 189 1.92 -5.86 -1.84
C ALA A 189 2.28 -6.75 -0.64
N LEU A 190 1.96 -8.04 -0.73
CA LEU A 190 2.27 -8.99 0.32
C LEU A 190 3.77 -9.19 0.51
N LYS A 191 4.55 -9.29 -0.57
CA LYS A 191 6.02 -9.34 -0.49
C LYS A 191 6.58 -8.09 0.19
N HIS A 192 6.06 -6.90 -0.12
CA HIS A 192 6.47 -5.67 0.55
C HIS A 192 6.08 -5.66 2.04
N ARG A 193 4.89 -6.15 2.41
CA ARG A 193 4.47 -6.30 3.81
C ARG A 193 5.43 -7.23 4.57
N VAL A 194 5.70 -8.40 3.99
CA VAL A 194 6.70 -9.35 4.48
C VAL A 194 8.03 -8.62 4.68
N ASP A 195 8.56 -7.96 3.66
CA ASP A 195 9.84 -7.25 3.76
C ASP A 195 9.86 -6.15 4.82
N ARG A 196 8.77 -5.41 5.03
CA ARG A 196 8.65 -4.39 6.09
C ARG A 196 8.72 -5.00 7.47
N VAL A 197 7.92 -6.04 7.74
CA VAL A 197 7.96 -6.72 9.04
C VAL A 197 9.33 -7.41 9.24
N PHE A 198 9.93 -7.93 8.17
CA PHE A 198 11.28 -8.46 8.17
C PHE A 198 12.38 -7.41 8.29
N LYS A 199 12.08 -6.12 8.31
CA LYS A 199 13.07 -5.05 8.55
C LYS A 199 12.78 -4.28 9.84
N GLY A 200 11.52 -4.22 10.24
CA GLY A 200 11.05 -3.58 11.47
C GLY A 200 11.39 -4.35 12.75
N PRO A 201 11.34 -3.67 13.91
CA PRO A 201 11.57 -4.31 15.20
C PRO A 201 10.47 -5.35 15.50
N LEU A 202 10.84 -6.44 16.16
CA LEU A 202 9.93 -7.52 16.58
C LEU A 202 9.97 -7.67 18.12
N ASP A 203 9.96 -6.53 18.82
CA ASP A 203 10.07 -6.46 20.29
C ASP A 203 8.75 -6.05 20.97
N THR A 204 7.66 -5.96 20.20
CA THR A 204 6.31 -5.65 20.66
C THR A 204 5.32 -6.72 20.22
N VAL A 205 4.19 -6.85 20.94
CA VAL A 205 3.16 -7.85 20.65
C VAL A 205 2.58 -7.60 19.27
N GLU A 206 2.27 -6.34 18.97
CA GLU A 206 1.65 -5.89 17.73
C GLU A 206 2.53 -6.22 16.52
N ALA A 207 3.85 -6.03 16.64
CA ALA A 207 4.79 -6.33 15.56
C ALA A 207 4.87 -7.84 15.26
N VAL A 208 4.73 -8.68 16.29
CA VAL A 208 4.74 -10.14 16.12
C VAL A 208 3.38 -10.64 15.62
N GLU A 209 2.27 -10.09 16.12
CA GLU A 209 0.93 -10.44 15.67
C GLU A 209 0.66 -10.03 14.21
N GLU A 210 1.25 -8.93 13.71
CA GLU A 210 1.14 -8.53 12.30
C GLU A 210 1.69 -9.61 11.34
N LEU A 211 2.59 -10.49 11.80
CA LEU A 211 3.12 -11.60 10.99
C LEU A 211 2.06 -12.66 10.65
N LEU A 212 1.13 -12.96 11.56
CA LEU A 212 0.24 -14.11 11.40
C LEU A 212 -0.71 -13.94 10.20
N PRO A 213 -1.43 -12.81 10.05
CA PRO A 213 -2.28 -12.59 8.88
C PRO A 213 -1.47 -12.50 7.58
N ILE A 214 -0.23 -12.02 7.63
CA ILE A 214 0.67 -11.96 6.47
C ILE A 214 1.02 -13.38 6.00
N LEU A 215 1.36 -14.26 6.93
CA LEU A 215 1.70 -15.66 6.62
C LEU A 215 0.50 -16.41 6.04
N GLU A 216 -0.67 -16.27 6.64
CA GLU A 216 -1.92 -16.87 6.14
C GLU A 216 -2.26 -16.36 4.73
N SER A 217 -2.15 -15.05 4.52
CA SER A 217 -2.37 -14.45 3.20
C SER A 217 -1.38 -14.99 2.17
N ALA A 218 -0.12 -15.20 2.55
CA ALA A 218 0.91 -15.65 1.62
C ALA A 218 0.74 -17.10 1.22
N GLU A 219 0.34 -17.94 2.16
CA GLU A 219 -0.05 -19.31 1.88
C GLU A 219 -1.28 -19.36 0.97
N LYS A 220 -2.34 -18.61 1.30
CA LYS A 220 -3.57 -18.50 0.51
C LYS A 220 -3.31 -18.07 -0.94
N HIS A 221 -2.37 -17.16 -1.15
CA HIS A 221 -2.06 -16.60 -2.47
C HIS A 221 -0.83 -17.21 -3.15
N SER A 222 -0.27 -18.28 -2.58
CA SER A 222 0.93 -18.98 -3.07
C SER A 222 2.09 -18.02 -3.35
N VAL A 223 2.31 -17.08 -2.44
CA VAL A 223 3.45 -16.16 -2.44
C VAL A 223 4.61 -16.84 -1.74
N ASP A 224 5.72 -17.01 -2.46
CA ASP A 224 6.93 -17.59 -1.88
C ASP A 224 7.52 -16.62 -0.83
N ILE A 225 7.47 -17.04 0.44
CA ILE A 225 8.14 -16.37 1.54
C ILE A 225 9.39 -17.16 1.86
N ASN A 226 10.53 -16.47 2.01
CA ASN A 226 11.74 -17.07 2.54
C ASN A 226 11.53 -17.44 4.03
N ARG A 227 10.93 -18.61 4.26
CA ARG A 227 10.59 -19.12 5.59
C ARG A 227 11.84 -19.22 6.45
N TRP A 228 12.95 -19.73 5.91
CA TRP A 228 14.21 -19.84 6.64
C TRP A 228 14.70 -18.49 7.19
N LYS A 229 14.63 -17.42 6.38
CA LYS A 229 15.02 -16.07 6.81
C LYS A 229 14.08 -15.54 7.90
N LEU A 230 12.78 -15.81 7.80
CA LEU A 230 11.81 -15.42 8.82
C LEU A 230 12.07 -16.14 10.14
N GLN A 231 12.29 -17.44 10.05
CA GLN A 231 12.60 -18.32 11.16
C GLN A 231 13.82 -17.81 11.94
N HIS A 232 14.94 -17.56 11.26
CA HIS A 232 16.14 -17.03 11.89
C HIS A 232 15.91 -15.66 12.54
N ARG A 233 15.12 -14.79 11.89
CA ARG A 233 14.81 -13.46 12.44
C ARG A 233 13.96 -13.55 13.71
N LEU A 234 12.94 -14.40 13.74
CA LEU A 234 12.09 -14.60 14.92
C LEU A 234 12.89 -15.12 16.11
N VAL A 235 13.75 -16.13 15.90
CA VAL A 235 14.66 -16.64 16.94
C VAL A 235 15.56 -15.51 17.47
N SER A 236 16.20 -14.76 16.58
CA SER A 236 17.10 -13.67 16.95
C SER A 236 16.39 -12.54 17.70
N ALA A 237 15.16 -12.19 17.29
CA ALA A 237 14.35 -11.19 17.96
C ALA A 237 13.95 -11.64 19.36
N TRP A 238 13.51 -12.89 19.53
CA TRP A 238 13.16 -13.45 20.83
C TRP A 238 14.38 -13.50 21.78
N GLN A 239 15.53 -13.96 21.30
CA GLN A 239 16.79 -13.95 22.07
C GLN A 239 17.18 -12.53 22.50
N THR A 240 16.93 -11.53 21.65
CA THR A 240 17.16 -10.11 21.98
C THR A 240 16.20 -9.62 23.06
N CYS A 241 14.93 -10.03 23.01
CA CYS A 241 13.96 -9.72 24.07
C CYS A 241 14.39 -10.33 25.42
N LEU A 242 14.80 -11.60 25.41
CA LEU A 242 15.31 -12.29 26.60
C LEU A 242 16.57 -11.62 27.17
N SER A 243 17.54 -11.24 26.32
CA SER A 243 18.78 -10.59 26.78
C SER A 243 18.55 -9.20 27.37
N ARG A 244 17.48 -8.52 26.95
CA ARG A 244 17.00 -7.25 27.52
C ARG A 244 16.15 -7.42 28.79
N GLY A 245 15.91 -8.66 29.24
CA GLY A 245 15.09 -8.95 30.42
C GLY A 245 13.59 -8.67 30.20
N VAL A 246 13.12 -8.66 28.95
CA VAL A 246 11.70 -8.46 28.64
C VAL A 246 10.91 -9.66 29.15
N SER A 247 10.13 -9.45 30.20
CA SER A 247 9.21 -10.44 30.77
C SER A 247 7.77 -10.02 30.48
N ASN A 248 7.36 -10.19 29.21
CA ASN A 248 5.98 -9.98 28.78
C ASN A 248 5.40 -11.34 28.35
N PRO A 249 4.48 -11.94 29.14
CA PRO A 249 3.82 -13.20 28.79
C PRO A 249 3.04 -13.17 27.48
N GLU A 250 2.43 -12.04 27.12
CA GLU A 250 1.68 -11.88 25.88
C GLU A 250 2.62 -11.86 24.68
N LEU A 251 3.75 -11.16 24.79
CA LEU A 251 4.79 -11.17 23.76
C LEU A 251 5.33 -12.58 23.54
N ARG A 252 5.59 -13.31 24.62
CA ARG A 252 6.01 -14.71 24.56
C ARG A 252 4.97 -15.56 23.82
N ALA A 253 3.69 -15.44 24.17
CA ALA A 253 2.61 -16.18 23.52
C ALA A 253 2.52 -15.86 22.02
N ALA A 254 2.68 -14.60 21.62
CA ALA A 254 2.71 -14.19 20.21
C ALA A 254 3.88 -14.84 19.45
N PHE A 255 5.08 -14.89 20.05
CA PHE A 255 6.24 -15.58 19.47
C PHE A 255 6.02 -17.08 19.35
N GLU A 256 5.43 -17.73 20.37
CA GLU A 256 5.13 -19.16 20.35
C GLU A 256 4.12 -19.50 19.24
N LEU A 257 3.08 -18.69 19.07
CA LEU A 257 2.08 -18.85 18.00
C LEU A 257 2.69 -18.63 16.61
N ALA A 258 3.53 -17.61 16.43
CA ALA A 258 4.25 -17.37 15.18
C ALA A 258 5.20 -18.53 14.84
N ALA A 259 5.88 -19.09 15.85
CA ALA A 259 6.74 -20.25 15.70
C ALA A 259 5.95 -21.50 15.28
N GLU A 260 4.79 -21.76 15.89
CA GLU A 260 3.89 -22.86 15.52
C GLU A 260 3.48 -22.80 14.05
N LYS A 261 3.01 -21.64 13.56
CA LYS A 261 2.63 -21.48 12.14
C LYS A 261 3.79 -21.64 11.16
N LEU A 262 5.01 -21.40 11.62
CA LEU A 262 6.24 -21.61 10.83
C LEU A 262 6.84 -23.00 11.04
N HIS A 263 6.19 -23.88 11.79
CA HIS A 263 6.64 -25.21 12.17
C HIS A 263 8.03 -25.21 12.85
N LEU A 264 8.26 -24.24 13.76
CA LEU A 264 9.56 -23.94 14.38
C LEU A 264 9.83 -24.58 15.76
N TYR A 265 9.02 -25.54 16.19
CA TYR A 265 8.92 -26.01 17.58
C TYR A 265 10.22 -26.35 18.34
N LYS A 266 11.36 -26.54 17.68
CA LYS A 266 12.65 -26.87 18.34
C LYS A 266 13.68 -25.73 18.43
N GLN A 267 13.46 -24.57 17.79
CA GLN A 267 14.53 -23.54 17.64
C GLN A 267 14.25 -22.21 18.34
N VAL A 268 12.99 -21.88 18.66
CA VAL A 268 12.62 -20.54 19.16
C VAL A 268 12.58 -20.47 20.69
N ILE A 269 12.24 -21.56 21.38
CA ILE A 269 11.88 -21.54 22.82
C ILE A 269 12.93 -22.26 23.70
N GLY A 270 13.95 -22.86 23.08
CA GLY A 270 15.03 -23.60 23.75
C GLY A 270 16.21 -22.73 24.17
#